data_AF-A0A963SFN2-F1
#
_entry.id   AF-A0A963SFN2-F1
#
_cell.length_a   1.000
_cell.length_b   1.000
_cell.length_c   1.000
_cell.angle_alpha   90.00
_cell.angle_beta   90.00
_cell.angle_gamma   90.00
#
_symmetry.space_group_name_H-M   'P 1'
#
loop_
_entity.id
_entity.type
_entity.pdbx_description
1 polymer ?
#
loop_
_entity_poly.entity_id
_entity_poly.type
_entity_poly.pdbx_seq_one_letter_code
_entity_poly.pdbx_strand_id
1 'polypeptide(L)' 'MIQMQSNLDVADNSGARRVQCIKVLGGAKRRYAHVGDTIVVSVKEAIP' A
#
# COMPACT_ATOMS: atom_id res chain seq x y z
N MET A 1 9.58 -0.88 5.96
CA MET A 1 8.51 -1.12 6.92
C MET A 1 7.34 -0.21 6.56
N ILE A 2 6.15 -0.76 6.36
CA ILE A 2 4.96 -0.02 5.91
C ILE A 2 3.88 -0.16 6.98
N GLN A 3 3.18 0.93 7.31
CA GLN A 3 2.07 0.93 8.26
C GLN A 3 0.82 1.58 7.64
N MET A 4 -0.27 1.61 8.39
CA MET A 4 -1.46 2.35 7.97
C MET A 4 -1.11 3.83 7.72
N GLN A 5 -1.75 4.41 6.71
CA GLN A 5 -1.57 5.80 6.25
C GLN A 5 -0.20 6.12 5.63
N SER A 6 0.70 5.14 5.48
CA SER A 6 1.92 5.32 4.70
C SER A 6 1.59 5.55 3.22
N ASN A 7 2.15 6.61 2.64
CA ASN A 7 2.13 6.85 1.19
C ASN A 7 3.29 6.11 0.53
N LEU A 8 3.03 5.52 -0.64
CA LEU A 8 3.97 4.71 -1.40
C LEU A 8 3.84 5.07 -2.89
N ASP A 9 4.97 5.02 -3.58
CA ASP A 9 5.00 5.08 -5.05
C ASP A 9 4.74 3.68 -5.62
N VAL A 10 3.99 3.64 -6.72
CA VAL A 10 3.64 2.38 -7.39
C VAL A 10 4.69 2.09 -8.47
N ALA A 11 5.28 0.90 -8.41
CA ALA A 11 6.25 0.40 -9.38
C ALA A 11 5.61 -0.66 -10.29
N ASP A 12 4.52 -0.28 -10.97
CA ASP A 12 3.80 -1.14 -11.91
C ASP A 12 3.36 -0.36 -13.15
N ASN A 13 2.65 -1.04 -14.05
CA ASN A 13 2.05 -0.47 -15.26
C ASN A 13 0.51 -0.43 -15.21
N SER A 14 -0.08 -0.41 -14.01
CA SER A 14 -1.54 -0.37 -13.81
C SER A 14 -2.17 1.01 -14.06
N GLY A 15 -1.35 2.06 -14.13
CA GLY A 15 -1.79 3.45 -14.22
C GLY A 15 -1.83 4.17 -12.87
N ALA A 16 -1.71 3.48 -11.74
CA ALA A 16 -1.55 4.14 -10.45
C ALA A 16 -0.13 4.71 -10.29
N ARG A 17 0.00 5.90 -9.67
CA ARG A 17 1.30 6.54 -9.37
C ARG A 17 1.60 6.56 -7.88
N ARG A 18 0.64 7.04 -7.08
CA ARG A 18 0.75 7.14 -5.62
C ARG A 18 -0.42 6.46 -4.95
N VAL A 19 -0.11 5.68 -3.92
CA VAL A 19 -1.10 4.95 -3.13
C VAL A 19 -0.87 5.17 -1.64
N GLN A 20 -1.93 5.01 -0.84
CA GLN A 20 -1.85 5.04 0.61
C GLN A 20 -2.29 3.69 1.18
N CYS A 21 -1.50 3.13 2.09
CA CYS A 21 -1.87 1.91 2.81
C CYS A 21 -3.07 2.15 3.74
N ILE A 22 -4.13 1.37 3.56
CA ILE A 22 -5.33 1.43 4.42
C ILE A 22 -5.46 0.21 5.33
N LYS A 23 -4.79 -0.91 5.01
CA LYS A 23 -4.79 -2.12 5.84
C LYS A 23 -3.56 -2.97 5.56
N VAL A 24 -2.90 -3.47 6.60
CA VAL A 24 -1.91 -4.55 6.50
C VAL A 24 -2.61 -5.90 6.68
N LEU A 25 -2.42 -6.84 5.75
CA LEU A 25 -3.01 -8.18 5.81
C LEU A 25 -2.09 -9.18 6.54
N GLY A 26 -2.64 -10.35 6.89
CA GLY A 26 -1.86 -11.44 7.51
C GLY A 26 -1.96 -11.52 9.03
N GLY A 27 -3.11 -11.16 9.63
CA GLY A 27 -3.43 -11.46 11.03
C GLY A 27 -4.14 -10.34 11.79
N ALA A 28 -4.76 -10.69 12.92
CA ALA A 28 -5.31 -9.72 13.86
C ALA A 28 -4.17 -8.93 14.52
N LYS A 29 -4.33 -7.59 14.66
CA LYS A 29 -3.36 -6.66 15.30
C LYS A 29 -2.00 -6.52 14.59
N ARG A 30 -1.86 -6.97 13.34
CA ARG A 30 -0.64 -6.72 12.57
C ARG A 30 -0.50 -5.22 12.29
N ARG A 31 0.63 -4.63 12.71
CA ARG A 31 0.89 -3.18 12.64
C ARG A 31 1.75 -2.78 11.44
N TYR A 32 2.61 -3.69 10.98
CA TYR A 32 3.62 -3.40 9.97
C TYR A 32 3.68 -4.49 8.90
N ALA A 33 3.92 -4.05 7.66
CA ALA A 33 4.27 -4.87 6.52
C ALA A 33 5.74 -4.69 6.15
N HIS A 34 6.34 -5.77 5.65
CA HIS A 34 7.68 -5.84 5.08
C HIS A 34 7.60 -6.28 3.61
N VAL A 35 8.74 -6.36 2.94
CA VAL A 35 8.80 -6.85 1.56
C VAL A 35 8.21 -8.27 1.48
N GLY A 36 7.32 -8.50 0.52
CA GLY A 36 6.61 -9.77 0.35
C GLY A 36 5.25 -9.85 1.05
N ASP A 37 4.95 -8.96 1.98
CA ASP A 37 3.62 -8.89 2.61
C ASP A 37 2.59 -8.20 1.70
N THR A 38 1.34 -8.63 1.77
CA THR A 38 0.23 -8.00 1.06
C THR A 38 -0.43 -6.91 1.91
N ILE A 39 -0.72 -5.77 1.29
CA ILE A 39 -1.44 -4.65 1.90
C ILE A 39 -2.63 -4.25 1.03
N VAL A 40 -3.66 -3.67 1.64
CA VAL A 40 -4.75 -3.01 0.92
C VAL A 40 -4.42 -1.53 0.83
N VAL A 41 -4.57 -0.96 -0.37
CA VAL A 41 -4.24 0.43 -0.65
C VAL A 41 -5.40 1.19 -1.27
N SER A 42 -5.39 2.51 -1.10
CA SER A 42 -6.25 3.46 -1.81
C SER A 42 -5.38 4.26 -2.79
N VAL A 43 -5.78 4.32 -4.06
CA VAL A 43 -5.11 5.15 -5.07
C VAL A 43 -5.33 6.63 -4.76
N LYS A 44 -4.23 7.40 -4.73
CA LYS A 44 -4.22 8.84 -4.46
C LYS A 44 -3.87 9.67 -5.68
N GLU A 45 -3.12 9.10 -6.62
CA GLU A 45 -2.83 9.68 -7.92
C GLU A 45 -2.75 8.57 -8.96
N ALA A 46 -3.34 8.80 -10.13
CA ALA A 46 -3.28 7.92 -11.29
C ALA A 46 -2.93 8.74 -12.55
N ILE A 47 -2.41 8.05 -13.56
CA ILE A 47 -2.28 8.57 -14.92
C ILE A 47 -3.70 8.72 -15.49
N PRO A 48 -4.00 9.79 -16.26
CA PRO A 48 -5.29 9.96 -16.94
C PRO A 48 -5.67 8.78 -17.85
#